data_AF-A0A657ARQ4-F1
#
_entry.id   AF-A0A657ARQ4-F1
#
_cell.length_a   1.000
_cell.length_b   1.000
_cell.length_c   1.000
_cell.angle_alpha   90.00
_cell.angle_beta   90.00
_cell.angle_gamma   90.00
#
_symmetry.space_group_name_H-M   'P 1'
#
loop_
_entity.id
_entity.type
_entity.pdbx_description
1 polymer ?
#
loop_
_entity_poly.entity_id
_entity_poly.type
_entity_poly.pdbx_seq_one_letter_code
_entity_poly.pdbx_strand_id
1 'polypeptide(L)'
;MPDKKKITEALENTQEITAEALNDGAERRQYTRRSAHWRATITTRKKQVVQCKTKDISERGTSLVSPVDFRKDALVLLQIAAFYNGKKMEFKVLGEIKHTSIAPDGFTLGVFIKEAPDTAFAFFKKYAEGQI
;
A
#
# COMPACT_ATOMS: atom_id res chain seq x y z
N MET A 1 -5.55 29.46 45.09
CA MET A 1 -6.22 28.16 45.31
C MET A 1 -6.96 27.82 44.02
N PRO A 2 -6.61 26.73 43.30
CA PRO A 2 -7.28 26.38 42.06
C PRO A 2 -8.71 25.88 42.32
N ASP A 3 -9.66 26.39 41.53
CA ASP A 3 -11.10 26.15 41.64
C ASP A 3 -11.47 24.67 41.51
N LYS A 4 -11.90 24.06 42.62
CA LYS A 4 -12.36 22.66 42.69
C LYS A 4 -13.44 22.33 41.65
N LYS A 5 -14.23 23.31 41.21
CA LYS A 5 -15.28 23.15 40.18
C LYS A 5 -14.73 22.76 38.80
N LYS A 6 -13.57 23.29 38.39
CA LYS A 6 -12.99 22.98 37.06
C LYS A 6 -12.39 21.58 36.98
N ILE A 7 -11.99 21.00 38.12
CA ILE A 7 -11.40 19.66 38.18
C ILE A 7 -12.50 18.59 38.00
N THR A 8 -13.69 18.84 38.53
CA THR A 8 -14.82 17.91 38.44
C THR A 8 -15.37 17.79 37.01
N GLU A 9 -15.52 18.91 36.28
CA GLU A 9 -15.94 18.90 34.86
C GLU A 9 -14.93 18.20 33.94
N ALA A 10 -13.62 18.26 34.26
CA ALA A 10 -12.60 17.57 33.47
C ALA A 10 -12.60 16.04 33.69
N LEU A 11 -13.07 15.57 34.85
CA LEU A 11 -13.18 14.15 35.17
C LEU A 11 -14.44 13.51 34.58
N GLU A 12 -15.55 14.24 34.49
CA GLU A 12 -16.81 13.75 33.90
C GLU A 12 -16.74 13.53 32.38
N ASN A 13 -15.74 14.13 31.71
CA ASN A 13 -15.46 13.89 30.29
C ASN A 13 -14.43 12.77 30.04
N THR A 14 -14.09 11.98 31.06
CA THR A 14 -13.27 10.78 30.88
C THR A 14 -14.19 9.64 30.51
N GLN A 15 -14.46 9.47 29.22
CA GLN A 15 -15.09 8.24 28.75
C GLN A 15 -14.16 7.06 29.08
N GLU A 16 -14.65 6.14 29.90
CA GLU A 16 -13.95 4.87 30.15
C GLU A 16 -13.83 4.13 28.81
N ILE A 17 -12.59 3.95 28.35
CA ILE A 17 -12.30 3.14 27.17
C ILE A 17 -12.45 1.67 27.60
N THR A 18 -13.67 1.14 27.52
CA THR A 18 -13.91 -0.29 27.70
C THR A 18 -13.27 -1.06 26.55
N ALA A 19 -12.78 -2.28 26.81
CA ALA A 19 -12.10 -3.12 25.82
C ALA A 19 -12.94 -3.41 24.56
N GLU A 20 -14.25 -3.18 24.62
CA GLU A 20 -15.22 -3.29 23.53
C GLU A 20 -15.11 -2.14 22.51
N ALA A 21 -14.63 -0.95 22.92
CA ALA A 21 -14.36 0.18 22.03
C ALA A 21 -13.10 -0.03 21.15
N LEU A 22 -12.29 -1.04 21.47
CA LEU A 22 -11.10 -1.43 20.72
C LEU A 22 -11.40 -2.44 19.59
N ASN A 23 -12.66 -2.57 19.16
CA ASN A 23 -13.00 -3.30 17.93
C ASN A 23 -12.59 -2.54 16.64
N ASP A 24 -11.53 -1.72 16.75
CA ASP A 24 -10.90 -0.92 15.69
C ASP A 24 -10.01 -1.78 14.76
N GLY A 25 -10.00 -3.10 14.99
CA GLY A 25 -9.34 -4.11 14.16
C GLY A 25 -10.13 -4.51 12.91
N ALA A 26 -11.22 -3.80 12.58
CA ALA A 26 -11.92 -3.99 11.33
C ALA A 26 -10.95 -3.81 10.15
N GLU A 27 -10.86 -4.81 9.27
CA GLU A 27 -10.01 -4.76 8.08
C GLU A 27 -10.39 -3.53 7.23
N ARG A 28 -9.51 -2.52 7.22
CA ARG A 28 -9.74 -1.25 6.51
C ARG A 28 -9.43 -1.37 5.02
N ARG A 29 -8.84 -2.49 4.56
CA ARG A 29 -8.54 -2.71 3.14
C ARG A 29 -9.82 -3.00 2.38
N GLN A 30 -10.05 -2.19 1.35
CA GLN A 30 -11.15 -2.39 0.39
C GLN A 30 -10.87 -3.53 -0.61
N TYR A 31 -9.59 -3.89 -0.81
CA TYR A 31 -9.16 -4.85 -1.81
C TYR A 31 -8.28 -5.93 -1.20
N THR A 32 -8.62 -7.20 -1.47
CA THR A 32 -7.81 -8.36 -1.14
C THR A 32 -6.42 -8.25 -1.75
N ARG A 33 -5.40 -8.69 -1.01
CA ARG A 33 -4.02 -8.75 -1.47
C ARG A 33 -3.56 -10.20 -1.56
N ARG A 34 -2.83 -10.54 -2.61
CA ARG A 34 -2.13 -11.83 -2.76
C ARG A 34 -0.64 -11.61 -2.89
N SER A 35 0.13 -12.49 -2.28
CA SER A 35 1.59 -12.50 -2.40
C SER A 35 2.01 -12.66 -3.86
N ALA A 36 2.92 -11.80 -4.32
CA ALA A 36 3.43 -11.79 -5.68
C ALA A 36 4.86 -11.27 -5.67
N HIS A 37 5.82 -12.05 -6.17
CA HIS A 37 7.25 -11.71 -6.17
C HIS A 37 7.77 -11.42 -7.58
N TRP A 38 7.07 -10.55 -8.30
CA TRP A 38 7.38 -10.20 -9.68
C TRP A 38 8.43 -9.10 -9.75
N ARG A 39 9.18 -9.07 -10.86
CA ARG A 39 10.10 -7.97 -11.14
C ARG A 39 9.30 -6.70 -11.41
N ALA A 40 9.75 -5.60 -10.84
CA ALA A 40 9.14 -4.30 -11.05
C ALA A 40 10.21 -3.23 -11.27
N THR A 41 9.83 -2.16 -11.97
CA THR A 41 10.72 -1.02 -12.19
C THR A 41 9.94 0.25 -11.97
N ILE A 42 10.48 1.14 -11.14
CA ILE A 42 9.94 2.48 -10.93
C ILE A 42 10.73 3.46 -11.80
N THR A 43 10.04 4.27 -12.59
CA THR A 43 10.61 5.44 -13.27
C THR A 43 10.03 6.72 -12.66
N THR A 44 10.91 7.56 -12.11
CA THR A 44 10.51 8.83 -11.51
C THR A 44 10.31 9.92 -12.57
N ARG A 45 9.69 11.04 -12.18
CA ARG A 45 9.58 12.24 -13.03
C ARG A 45 10.95 12.76 -13.50
N LYS A 46 12.01 12.54 -12.72
CA LYS A 46 13.40 12.89 -13.08
C LYS A 46 14.05 11.85 -14.01
N LYS A 47 13.29 10.91 -14.57
CA LYS A 47 13.75 9.80 -15.41
C LYS A 47 14.74 8.85 -14.71
N GLN A 48 14.79 8.87 -13.38
CA GLN A 48 15.57 7.89 -12.64
C GLN A 48 14.84 6.55 -12.65
N VAL A 49 15.57 5.49 -12.96
CA VAL A 49 15.05 4.14 -13.07
C VAL A 49 15.55 3.33 -11.89
N VAL A 50 14.63 2.76 -11.13
CA VAL A 50 14.91 1.98 -9.92
C VAL A 50 14.33 0.58 -10.09
N GLN A 51 15.18 -0.42 -9.95
CA GLN A 51 14.76 -1.82 -9.97
C GLN A 51 14.19 -2.22 -8.62
N CYS A 52 13.02 -2.85 -8.64
CA CYS A 52 12.25 -3.23 -7.48
C CYS A 52 11.69 -4.65 -7.66
N LYS A 53 11.02 -5.16 -6.63
CA LYS A 53 10.20 -6.37 -6.72
C LYS A 53 8.86 -6.13 -6.03
N THR A 54 7.78 -6.68 -6.55
CA THR A 54 6.53 -6.74 -5.79
C THR A 54 6.71 -7.69 -4.61
N LYS A 55 5.99 -7.43 -3.52
CA LYS A 55 5.80 -8.35 -2.39
C LYS A 55 4.38 -8.92 -2.42
N ASP A 56 3.43 -8.07 -2.74
CA ASP A 56 2.02 -8.41 -2.89
C ASP A 56 1.38 -7.55 -3.97
N ILE A 57 0.22 -7.97 -4.45
CA ILE A 57 -0.62 -7.19 -5.35
C ILE A 57 -2.09 -7.30 -4.96
N SER A 58 -2.82 -6.22 -5.16
CA SER A 58 -4.28 -6.15 -5.14
C SER A 58 -4.78 -5.54 -6.45
N GLU A 59 -6.09 -5.48 -6.63
CA GLU A 59 -6.69 -4.74 -7.76
C GLU A 59 -6.14 -3.32 -7.89
N ARG A 60 -5.98 -2.58 -6.77
CA ARG A 60 -5.65 -1.15 -6.78
C ARG A 60 -4.30 -0.79 -6.19
N GLY A 61 -3.47 -1.75 -5.81
CA GLY A 61 -2.22 -1.43 -5.15
C GLY A 61 -1.24 -2.59 -5.10
N THR A 62 -0.02 -2.27 -4.71
CA THR A 62 1.05 -3.26 -4.54
C THR A 62 2.02 -2.75 -3.47
N SER A 63 2.59 -3.66 -2.70
CA SER A 63 3.79 -3.37 -1.91
C SER A 63 5.03 -3.74 -2.73
N LEU A 64 6.03 -2.86 -2.75
CA LEU A 64 7.30 -3.08 -3.45
C LEU A 64 8.45 -3.14 -2.45
N VAL A 65 9.43 -4.01 -2.71
CA VAL A 65 10.77 -3.93 -2.14
C VAL A 65 11.63 -3.08 -3.06
N SER A 66 12.26 -2.04 -2.52
CA SER A 66 13.07 -1.08 -3.27
C SER A 66 14.40 -0.79 -2.56
N PRO A 67 15.51 -0.62 -3.28
CA PRO A 67 16.79 -0.24 -2.69
C PRO A 67 16.87 1.24 -2.29
N VAL A 68 15.91 2.07 -2.71
CA VAL A 68 15.90 3.51 -2.42
C VAL A 68 14.57 3.94 -1.84
N ASP A 69 14.62 4.97 -1.01
CA ASP A 69 13.42 5.57 -0.45
C ASP A 69 12.69 6.44 -1.47
N PHE A 70 11.38 6.58 -1.29
CA PHE A 70 10.54 7.48 -2.07
C PHE A 70 9.70 8.33 -1.15
N ARG A 71 9.60 9.61 -1.49
CA ARG A 71 8.70 10.53 -0.80
C ARG A 71 7.26 10.04 -0.93
N LYS A 72 6.53 10.08 0.19
CA LYS A 72 5.07 9.92 0.20
C LYS A 72 4.41 10.88 -0.79
N ASP A 73 3.34 10.40 -1.42
CA ASP A 73 2.53 11.04 -2.46
C ASP A 73 3.27 11.31 -3.78
N ALA A 74 4.50 10.79 -3.94
CA ALA A 74 5.21 10.85 -5.21
C ALA A 74 4.49 10.03 -6.29
N LEU A 75 4.31 10.63 -7.46
CA LEU A 75 3.83 9.96 -8.66
C LEU A 75 4.98 9.31 -9.41
N VAL A 76 4.80 8.05 -9.77
CA VAL A 76 5.80 7.23 -10.44
C VAL A 76 5.17 6.42 -11.58
N LEU A 77 5.92 6.20 -12.65
CA LEU A 77 5.58 5.17 -13.61
C LEU A 77 6.10 3.84 -13.06
N LEU A 78 5.19 2.91 -12.81
CA LEU A 78 5.51 1.58 -12.32
C LEU A 78 5.30 0.57 -13.44
N GLN A 79 6.36 -0.16 -13.76
CA GLN A 79 6.32 -1.31 -14.65
C GLN A 79 6.36 -2.59 -13.81
N ILE A 80 5.43 -3.51 -14.04
CA ILE A 80 5.34 -4.81 -13.35
C ILE A 80 5.41 -5.90 -14.40
N ALA A 81 6.43 -6.75 -14.31
CA ALA A 81 6.59 -7.92 -15.16
C ALA A 81 6.00 -9.15 -14.45
N ALA A 82 4.68 -9.29 -14.52
CA ALA A 82 3.95 -10.39 -13.90
C ALA A 82 4.24 -11.72 -14.60
N PHE A 83 4.27 -12.80 -13.82
CA PHE A 83 4.40 -14.15 -14.33
C PHE A 83 3.34 -15.04 -13.71
N TYR A 84 2.50 -15.62 -14.56
CA TYR A 84 1.42 -16.50 -14.14
C TYR A 84 1.20 -17.61 -15.16
N ASN A 85 1.12 -18.87 -14.68
CA ASN A 85 0.90 -20.08 -15.49
C ASN A 85 1.77 -20.13 -16.76
N GLY A 86 3.09 -19.94 -16.60
CA GLY A 86 4.05 -19.99 -17.71
C GLY A 86 4.06 -18.76 -18.62
N LYS A 87 3.15 -17.80 -18.44
CA LYS A 87 3.02 -16.60 -19.26
C LYS A 87 3.57 -15.37 -18.55
N LYS A 88 4.43 -14.62 -19.25
CA LYS A 88 4.90 -13.31 -18.83
C LYS A 88 3.96 -12.24 -19.36
N MET A 89 3.55 -11.32 -18.51
CA MET A 89 2.75 -10.13 -18.85
C MET A 89 3.45 -8.90 -18.31
N GLU A 90 3.38 -7.80 -19.06
CA GLU A 90 3.97 -6.53 -18.64
C GLU A 90 2.88 -5.47 -18.50
N PHE A 91 2.82 -4.88 -17.31
CA PHE A 91 1.89 -3.82 -16.99
C PHE A 91 2.65 -2.54 -16.73
N LYS A 92 2.26 -1.45 -17.39
CA LYS A 92 2.76 -0.11 -17.12
C LYS A 92 1.62 0.72 -16.55
N VAL A 93 1.81 1.19 -15.32
CA VAL A 93 0.77 1.87 -14.55
C VAL A 93 1.29 3.17 -13.95
N LEU A 94 0.40 4.11 -13.67
CA LEU A 94 0.71 5.30 -12.88
C LEU A 94 0.45 4.98 -11.41
N GLY A 95 1.51 4.97 -10.60
CA GLY A 95 1.46 4.70 -9.18
C GLY A 95 1.67 5.96 -8.33
N GLU A 96 1.09 5.97 -7.15
CA GLU A 96 1.33 6.96 -6.09
C GLU A 96 1.86 6.27 -4.84
N ILE A 97 2.99 6.74 -4.33
CA ILE A 97 3.58 6.20 -3.09
C ILE A 97 2.72 6.62 -1.90
N LYS A 98 2.08 5.69 -1.20
CA LYS A 98 1.23 5.98 -0.03
C LYS A 98 1.96 5.89 1.29
N HIS A 99 2.94 5.00 1.39
CA HIS A 99 3.82 4.91 2.54
C HIS A 99 5.16 4.27 2.15
N THR A 100 6.16 4.50 2.99
CA THR A 100 7.48 3.89 2.93
C THR A 100 7.85 3.41 4.33
N SER A 101 8.54 2.28 4.43
CA SER A 101 9.08 1.78 5.69
C SER A 101 10.45 1.13 5.45
N ILE A 102 11.36 1.28 6.40
CA ILE A 102 12.69 0.65 6.33
C ILE A 102 12.56 -0.87 6.46
N ALA A 103 13.34 -1.59 5.65
CA ALA A 103 13.52 -3.04 5.69
C ALA A 103 15.03 -3.36 5.69
N PRO A 104 15.47 -4.58 6.06
CA PRO A 104 16.89 -4.92 6.15
C PRO A 104 17.69 -4.62 4.87
N ASP A 105 17.08 -4.86 3.70
CA ASP A 105 17.73 -4.69 2.40
C ASP A 105 17.26 -3.44 1.63
N GLY A 106 16.70 -2.44 2.33
CA GLY A 106 16.24 -1.20 1.74
C GLY A 106 14.89 -0.73 2.29
N PHE A 107 13.90 -0.59 1.41
CA PHE A 107 12.61 0.00 1.73
C PHE A 107 11.46 -0.87 1.23
N THR A 108 10.38 -0.91 2.02
CA THR A 108 9.08 -1.38 1.55
C THR A 108 8.23 -0.18 1.20
N LEU A 109 7.74 -0.12 -0.03
CA LEU A 109 6.91 0.96 -0.55
C LEU A 109 5.49 0.46 -0.74
N GLY A 110 4.51 1.13 -0.14
CA GLY A 110 3.10 0.92 -0.47
C GLY A 110 2.72 1.81 -1.64
N VAL A 111 2.32 1.23 -2.77
CA VAL A 111 1.94 1.96 -3.98
C VAL A 111 0.45 1.78 -4.26
N PHE A 112 -0.24 2.89 -4.49
CA PHE A 112 -1.61 2.91 -4.99
C PHE A 112 -1.61 3.14 -6.51
N ILE A 113 -2.33 2.31 -7.26
CA ILE A 113 -2.42 2.41 -8.71
C ILE A 113 -3.54 3.40 -9.06
N LYS A 114 -3.13 4.58 -9.54
CA LYS A 114 -4.07 5.65 -9.96
C LYS A 114 -4.69 5.33 -11.31
N GLU A 115 -3.85 4.98 -12.27
CA GLU A 115 -4.25 4.73 -13.66
C GLU A 115 -3.53 3.50 -14.21
N ALA A 116 -4.31 2.66 -14.88
CA ALA A 116 -3.84 1.50 -15.62
C ALA A 116 -4.90 1.16 -16.68
N PRO A 117 -4.55 0.40 -17.73
CA PRO A 117 -5.55 -0.19 -18.62
C PRO A 117 -6.51 -1.09 -17.84
N ASP A 118 -7.79 -1.14 -18.24
CA ASP A 118 -8.81 -1.98 -17.59
C ASP A 118 -8.41 -3.47 -17.55
N THR A 119 -7.70 -3.93 -18.59
CA THR A 119 -7.16 -5.29 -18.64
C THR A 119 -6.15 -5.57 -17.52
N ALA A 120 -5.39 -4.57 -17.09
CA ALA A 120 -4.46 -4.69 -15.96
C ALA A 120 -5.22 -4.80 -14.64
N PHE A 121 -6.23 -3.92 -14.41
CA PHE A 121 -7.06 -4.00 -13.21
C PHE A 121 -7.81 -5.34 -13.12
N ALA A 122 -8.38 -5.80 -14.24
CA ALA A 122 -9.05 -7.09 -14.31
C ALA A 122 -8.09 -8.26 -14.00
N PHE A 123 -6.86 -8.21 -14.52
CA PHE A 123 -5.84 -9.21 -14.22
C PHE A 123 -5.45 -9.18 -12.73
N PHE A 124 -5.12 -8.01 -12.18
CA PHE A 124 -4.71 -7.89 -10.78
C PHE A 124 -5.81 -8.30 -9.81
N LYS A 125 -7.07 -7.95 -10.09
CA LYS A 125 -8.22 -8.38 -9.31
C LYS A 125 -8.33 -9.91 -9.29
N LYS A 126 -8.40 -10.54 -10.47
CA LYS A 126 -8.53 -12.00 -10.58
C LYS A 126 -7.39 -12.72 -9.88
N TYR A 127 -6.15 -12.23 -10.06
CA TYR A 127 -4.99 -12.80 -9.41
C TYR A 127 -5.10 -12.66 -7.89
N ALA A 128 -5.42 -11.47 -7.39
CA ALA A 128 -5.53 -11.22 -5.95
C ALA A 128 -6.64 -12.03 -5.27
N GLU A 129 -7.75 -12.28 -5.98
CA GLU A 129 -8.89 -13.08 -5.54
C GLU A 129 -8.68 -14.59 -5.72
N GLY A 130 -7.55 -15.03 -6.29
CA GLY A 130 -7.28 -16.45 -6.52
C GLY A 130 -8.11 -17.09 -7.64
N GLN A 131 -8.74 -16.28 -8.50
CA GLN A 131 -9.47 -16.75 -9.68
C GLN A 131 -8.52 -17.09 -10.83
N ILE A 132 -7.28 -16.61 -10.74
CA ILE A 132 -6.09 -17.04 -11.48
C ILE A 132 -4.90 -17.60 -10.62
#